data_AF-A0A8S2AUB1-F1
#
_entry.id   AF-A0A8S2AUB1-F1
#
_cell.length_a   1.000
_cell.length_b   1.000
_cell.length_c   1.000
_cell.angle_alpha   90.00
_cell.angle_beta   90.00
_cell.angle_gamma   90.00
#
_symmetry.space_group_name_H-M   'P 1'
#
loop_
_entity.id
_entity.type
_entity.pdbx_description
1 polymer ?
#
loop_
_entity_poly.entity_id
_entity_poly.type
_entity_poly.pdbx_seq_one_letter_code
_entity_poly.pdbx_strand_id
1 'polypeptide(L)'
;MADQSQLNNLTITIIILCFSFQSLSSAAESHLTVDFYSKSCPKFLDIIRETITTKQISNPTTAAAALRLFFHDCFPNGCDASVLVSSTAFNIAERDSSINLSLPGDGFDVVIRAKTALELACPNTVSCSDIIAVAVRDLLVTVGGPYYEISLGRRDSRTSKSSLVSNLLPLPSMQISKLIDQFSSRGFSVQEMVALSGAHTIGFSHCKEFTNRVNPNNSTGYNPRFAVALKKACSNYKNDPTISVFNDVMTPNKFDNMYFQNIPKGLGLLESDHGLFSDPRTRPFVELYARDQARFFKDFAGAMQKLSLHGVLTGRRGEIRRRQLPEEEDTDDEEDIDDEDDIDDEVASTLLLQVSQSRQKQFRKREEKSDKNQPKRVKKQNIMKLNIDDFSEETLRSIEVWYKDELDPQDIFGDNEVTKQFSKPIKKQLMSSDVDKDQCRLMLSKEQVKEKMLPFLDESEDPVKGVDVSVYGPDGTVHEMKFKIWNGDKTPVLTSGWKQFVADNGLVMTSNFITVWMFRHIKTRNICFAIANNSFPLKKKSSR
;
A
#
# COMPACT_ATOMS: atom_id res chain seq x y z
N MET A 1 -77.51 27.11 -2.78
CA MET A 1 -76.32 27.94 -2.45
C MET A 1 -75.61 27.51 -1.17
N ALA A 2 -76.27 27.06 -0.10
CA ALA A 2 -75.57 26.65 1.14
C ALA A 2 -74.64 25.43 1.00
N ASP A 3 -74.98 24.49 0.12
CA ASP A 3 -74.33 23.17 0.00
C ASP A 3 -72.89 23.23 -0.56
N GLN A 4 -72.67 24.07 -1.59
CA GLN A 4 -71.37 24.22 -2.26
C GLN A 4 -70.26 24.71 -1.31
N SER A 5 -70.61 25.49 -0.29
CA SER A 5 -69.65 26.05 0.67
C SER A 5 -69.11 25.01 1.65
N GLN A 6 -69.94 24.03 2.04
CA GLN A 6 -69.54 22.94 2.93
C GLN A 6 -68.56 22.00 2.22
N LEU A 7 -68.83 21.66 0.95
CA LEU A 7 -67.98 20.79 0.14
C LEU A 7 -66.58 21.40 -0.13
N ASN A 8 -66.53 22.72 -0.38
CA ASN A 8 -65.28 23.46 -0.55
C ASN A 8 -64.46 23.53 0.76
N ASN A 9 -65.12 23.75 1.91
CA ASN A 9 -64.42 23.77 3.20
C ASN A 9 -63.86 22.38 3.57
N LEU A 10 -64.60 21.30 3.28
CA LEU A 10 -64.14 19.93 3.55
C LEU A 10 -62.94 19.56 2.66
N THR A 11 -62.96 19.91 1.38
CA THR A 11 -61.82 19.67 0.46
C THR A 11 -60.58 20.50 0.84
N ILE A 12 -60.74 21.77 1.21
CA ILE A 12 -59.63 22.59 1.73
C ILE A 12 -59.03 21.96 3.01
N THR A 13 -59.87 21.47 3.93
CA THR A 13 -59.42 20.84 5.17
C THR A 13 -58.64 19.54 4.91
N ILE A 14 -59.09 18.72 3.96
CA ILE A 14 -58.37 17.48 3.55
C ILE A 14 -57.03 17.82 2.88
N ILE A 15 -56.97 18.86 2.03
CA ILE A 15 -55.72 19.30 1.40
C ILE A 15 -54.71 19.80 2.46
N ILE A 16 -55.17 20.56 3.46
CA ILE A 16 -54.33 21.01 4.57
C ILE A 16 -53.83 19.83 5.42
N LEU A 17 -54.69 18.84 5.71
CA LEU A 17 -54.27 17.61 6.41
C LEU A 17 -53.20 16.86 5.60
N CYS A 18 -53.39 16.65 4.30
CA CYS A 18 -52.41 15.98 3.43
C CYS A 18 -51.08 16.73 3.34
N PHE A 19 -51.07 18.07 3.27
CA PHE A 19 -49.84 18.87 3.30
C PHE A 19 -49.10 18.78 4.64
N SER A 20 -49.85 18.77 5.76
CA SER A 20 -49.25 18.63 7.10
C SER A 20 -48.66 17.23 7.37
N PHE A 21 -49.19 16.17 6.75
CA PHE A 21 -48.66 14.81 6.87
C PHE A 21 -47.38 14.55 6.03
N GLN A 22 -47.11 15.36 5.00
CA GLN A 22 -45.88 15.25 4.20
C GLN A 22 -44.64 15.88 4.86
N SER A 23 -44.82 16.61 5.97
CA SER A 23 -43.77 17.40 6.61
C SER A 23 -42.83 16.60 7.54
N LEU A 24 -43.11 15.31 7.81
CA LEU A 24 -42.38 14.51 8.80
C LEU A 24 -41.50 13.38 8.23
N SER A 25 -41.21 13.42 6.93
CA SER A 25 -40.10 12.64 6.35
C SER A 25 -38.80 13.43 6.45
N SER A 26 -38.30 13.62 7.68
CA SER A 26 -36.89 14.00 7.85
C SER A 26 -36.04 12.84 7.36
N ALA A 27 -35.61 12.92 6.10
CA ALA A 27 -34.57 12.04 5.58
C ALA A 27 -33.33 12.27 6.44
N ALA A 28 -33.04 11.34 7.34
CA ALA A 28 -31.81 11.34 8.11
C ALA A 28 -30.67 11.15 7.10
N GLU A 29 -30.08 12.26 6.65
CA GLU A 29 -28.79 12.20 5.98
C GLU A 29 -27.81 11.56 6.96
N SER A 30 -27.25 10.42 6.60
CA SER A 30 -26.26 9.77 7.45
C SER A 30 -24.98 10.60 7.38
N HIS A 31 -24.81 11.50 8.35
CA HIS A 31 -23.58 12.27 8.50
C HIS A 31 -22.39 11.32 8.67
N LEU A 32 -21.27 11.66 8.03
CA LEU A 32 -20.04 10.89 8.20
C LEU A 32 -19.47 11.14 9.60
N THR A 33 -19.11 10.08 10.33
CA THR A 33 -18.52 10.18 11.68
C THR A 33 -17.32 9.24 11.83
N VAL A 34 -16.38 9.59 12.71
CA VAL A 34 -15.17 8.76 12.95
C VAL A 34 -15.48 7.42 13.62
N ASP A 35 -16.65 7.31 14.24
CA ASP A 35 -17.14 6.18 15.03
C ASP A 35 -18.33 5.45 14.39
N PHE A 36 -18.61 5.69 13.10
CA PHE A 36 -19.80 5.19 12.38
C PHE A 36 -20.05 3.68 12.56
N TYR A 37 -18.98 2.87 12.54
CA TYR A 37 -19.04 1.42 12.70
C TYR A 37 -18.89 0.93 14.15
N SER A 38 -18.75 1.82 15.14
CA SER A 38 -18.47 1.46 16.55
C SER A 38 -19.48 0.48 17.17
N LYS A 39 -20.75 0.54 16.73
CA LYS A 39 -21.83 -0.36 17.19
C LYS A 39 -22.10 -1.52 16.24
N SER A 40 -22.06 -1.27 14.92
CA SER A 40 -22.46 -2.24 13.89
C SER A 40 -21.34 -3.17 13.43
N CYS A 41 -20.08 -2.71 13.47
CA CYS A 41 -18.90 -3.54 13.26
C CYS A 41 -17.75 -3.11 14.19
N PRO A 42 -17.82 -3.42 15.50
CA PRO A 42 -16.85 -2.92 16.49
C PRO A 42 -15.38 -3.30 16.19
N LYS A 43 -15.16 -4.40 15.45
CA LYS A 43 -13.83 -4.89 15.04
C LYS A 43 -13.30 -4.30 13.73
N PHE A 44 -14.02 -3.37 13.10
CA PHE A 44 -13.69 -2.84 11.77
C PHE A 44 -12.23 -2.37 11.65
N LEU A 45 -11.78 -1.50 12.57
CA LEU A 45 -10.42 -0.94 12.53
C LEU A 45 -9.33 -1.99 12.76
N ASP A 46 -9.58 -2.99 13.61
CA ASP A 46 -8.60 -4.04 13.88
C ASP A 46 -8.45 -5.00 12.69
N ILE A 47 -9.56 -5.37 12.04
CA ILE A 47 -9.57 -6.21 10.83
C ILE A 47 -8.85 -5.51 9.67
N ILE A 48 -9.08 -4.21 9.48
CA ILE A 48 -8.34 -3.41 8.50
C ILE A 48 -6.85 -3.43 8.82
N ARG A 49 -6.47 -3.09 10.06
CA ARG A 49 -5.06 -3.02 10.48
C ARG A 49 -4.33 -4.34 10.31
N GLU A 50 -4.94 -5.47 10.68
CA GLU A 50 -4.33 -6.80 10.50
C GLU A 50 -4.13 -7.12 9.00
N THR A 51 -5.15 -6.86 8.19
CA THR A 51 -5.14 -7.13 6.76
C THR A 51 -4.06 -6.31 6.05
N ILE A 52 -4.06 -4.98 6.25
CA ILE A 52 -3.09 -4.09 5.60
C ILE A 52 -1.66 -4.37 6.08
N THR A 53 -1.45 -4.68 7.37
CA THR A 53 -0.12 -4.99 7.89
C THR A 53 0.42 -6.28 7.28
N THR A 54 -0.39 -7.34 7.22
CA THR A 54 0.01 -8.61 6.62
C THR A 54 0.32 -8.44 5.12
N LYS A 55 -0.52 -7.70 4.40
CA LYS A 55 -0.35 -7.47 2.97
C LYS A 55 0.87 -6.58 2.65
N GLN A 56 1.12 -5.52 3.44
CA GLN A 56 2.30 -4.66 3.29
C GLN A 56 3.62 -5.38 3.60
N ILE A 57 3.63 -6.30 4.58
CA ILE A 57 4.79 -7.17 4.85
C ILE A 57 5.04 -8.13 3.68
N SER A 58 3.98 -8.62 3.02
CA SER A 58 4.11 -9.49 1.86
C SER A 58 4.60 -8.75 0.62
N ASN A 59 3.97 -7.61 0.30
CA ASN A 59 4.25 -6.81 -0.88
C ASN A 59 4.47 -5.35 -0.43
N PRO A 60 5.73 -4.89 -0.30
CA PRO A 60 6.06 -3.52 0.15
C PRO A 60 5.47 -2.40 -0.71
N THR A 61 5.05 -2.73 -1.94
CA THR A 61 4.34 -1.87 -2.90
C THR A 61 2.89 -1.57 -2.52
N THR A 62 2.29 -2.30 -1.58
CA THR A 62 0.86 -2.20 -1.26
C THR A 62 0.45 -0.79 -0.82
N ALA A 63 1.25 -0.13 0.02
CA ALA A 63 0.95 1.23 0.47
C ALA A 63 0.85 2.24 -0.68
N ALA A 64 1.78 2.20 -1.63
CA ALA A 64 1.75 3.05 -2.81
C ALA A 64 0.60 2.68 -3.76
N ALA A 65 0.34 1.38 -3.94
CA ALA A 65 -0.76 0.89 -4.77
C ALA A 65 -2.13 1.33 -4.23
N ALA A 66 -2.37 1.19 -2.94
CA ALA A 66 -3.61 1.62 -2.28
C ALA A 66 -3.76 3.15 -2.29
N LEU A 67 -2.70 3.90 -1.98
CA LEU A 67 -2.71 5.37 -2.03
C LEU A 67 -3.07 5.89 -3.43
N ARG A 68 -2.49 5.28 -4.47
CA ARG A 68 -2.82 5.61 -5.86
C ARG A 68 -4.25 5.20 -6.23
N LEU A 69 -4.69 4.00 -5.84
CA LEU A 69 -6.05 3.52 -6.08
C LEU A 69 -7.10 4.47 -5.51
N PHE A 70 -6.88 4.98 -4.28
CA PHE A 70 -7.77 5.94 -3.63
C PHE A 70 -7.81 7.30 -4.33
N PHE A 71 -6.67 7.79 -4.82
CA PHE A 71 -6.67 8.99 -5.66
C PHE A 71 -7.44 8.75 -6.97
N HIS A 72 -7.27 7.59 -7.60
CA HIS A 72 -7.95 7.23 -8.84
C HIS A 72 -9.46 6.99 -8.68
N ASP A 73 -9.92 6.58 -7.49
CA ASP A 73 -11.33 6.52 -7.10
C ASP A 73 -11.89 7.93 -6.82
N CYS A 74 -11.30 8.63 -5.85
CA CYS A 74 -11.82 9.88 -5.32
C CYS A 74 -11.76 11.06 -6.28
N PHE A 75 -10.66 11.20 -7.05
CA PHE A 75 -10.43 12.41 -7.83
C PHE A 75 -11.42 12.60 -8.99
N PRO A 76 -11.76 11.61 -9.84
CA PRO A 76 -12.59 11.87 -11.02
C PRO A 76 -14.01 12.32 -10.65
N ASN A 77 -14.73 11.54 -9.83
CA ASN A 77 -16.17 11.75 -9.53
C ASN A 77 -16.51 11.73 -8.03
N GLY A 78 -15.79 10.95 -7.20
CA GLY A 78 -16.03 10.89 -5.76
C GLY A 78 -15.43 9.65 -5.10
N CYS A 79 -15.23 9.68 -3.78
CA CYS A 79 -14.79 8.51 -3.03
C CYS A 79 -15.97 7.54 -2.80
N ASP A 80 -16.32 6.77 -3.83
CA ASP A 80 -17.49 5.88 -3.86
C ASP A 80 -17.17 4.44 -4.31
N ALA A 81 -15.88 4.11 -4.42
CA ALA A 81 -15.40 2.80 -4.83
C ALA A 81 -15.94 2.32 -6.19
N SER A 82 -16.26 3.23 -7.12
CA SER A 82 -16.55 2.94 -8.53
C SER A 82 -15.38 2.21 -9.20
N VAL A 83 -14.13 2.56 -8.84
CA VAL A 83 -12.92 2.01 -9.48
C VAL A 83 -12.74 0.51 -9.23
N LEU A 84 -13.37 -0.04 -8.19
CA LEU A 84 -13.27 -1.47 -7.85
C LEU A 84 -14.17 -2.37 -8.71
N VAL A 85 -15.15 -1.79 -9.41
CA VAL A 85 -16.12 -2.55 -10.22
C VAL A 85 -15.40 -3.13 -11.45
N SER A 86 -15.59 -4.41 -11.70
CA SER A 86 -15.13 -5.08 -12.94
C SER A 86 -16.05 -4.74 -14.12
N SER A 87 -15.52 -4.77 -15.33
CA SER A 87 -16.35 -4.68 -16.54
C SER A 87 -17.31 -5.86 -16.67
N THR A 88 -18.40 -5.65 -17.42
CA THR A 88 -19.33 -6.69 -17.89
C THR A 88 -19.42 -6.67 -19.42
N ALA A 89 -20.05 -7.68 -20.04
CA ALA A 89 -20.24 -7.76 -21.48
C ALA A 89 -20.86 -6.49 -22.12
N PHE A 90 -21.63 -5.72 -21.35
CA PHE A 90 -22.33 -4.51 -21.82
C PHE A 90 -21.75 -3.21 -21.27
N ASN A 91 -20.72 -3.25 -20.42
CA ASN A 91 -20.19 -2.06 -19.75
C ASN A 91 -18.69 -2.20 -19.39
N ILE A 92 -17.85 -1.38 -20.02
CA ILE A 92 -16.44 -1.21 -19.63
C ILE A 92 -16.37 -0.31 -18.39
N ALA A 93 -15.98 -0.88 -17.25
CA ALA A 93 -15.87 -0.20 -15.97
C ALA A 93 -14.67 0.77 -15.91
N GLU A 94 -14.60 1.58 -14.86
CA GLU A 94 -13.49 2.51 -14.64
C GLU A 94 -12.16 1.79 -14.44
N ARG A 95 -12.19 0.63 -13.78
CA ARG A 95 -11.04 -0.25 -13.57
C ARG A 95 -10.25 -0.53 -14.84
N ASP A 96 -10.97 -0.80 -15.92
CA ASP A 96 -10.43 -1.27 -17.20
C ASP A 96 -10.28 -0.12 -18.22
N SER A 97 -10.45 1.13 -17.77
CA SER A 97 -10.09 2.31 -18.56
C SER A 97 -8.58 2.39 -18.78
N SER A 98 -8.16 2.91 -19.94
CA SER A 98 -6.75 2.93 -20.37
C SER A 98 -5.78 3.58 -19.37
N ILE A 99 -6.25 4.57 -18.61
CA ILE A 99 -5.49 5.25 -17.55
C ILE A 99 -5.35 4.40 -16.27
N ASN A 100 -6.35 3.57 -15.98
CA ASN A 100 -6.42 2.71 -14.79
C ASN A 100 -5.79 1.32 -15.00
N LEU A 101 -5.55 0.87 -16.24
CA LEU A 101 -4.77 -0.35 -16.55
C LEU A 101 -3.37 -0.37 -15.92
N SER A 102 -2.86 0.78 -15.48
CA SER A 102 -1.56 0.91 -14.79
C SER A 102 -1.65 0.81 -13.26
N LEU A 103 -2.85 0.68 -12.68
CA LEU A 103 -3.04 0.56 -11.22
C LEU A 103 -2.55 -0.82 -10.74
N PRO A 104 -1.68 -0.90 -9.71
CA PRO A 104 -1.18 -2.19 -9.26
C PRO A 104 -2.27 -3.04 -8.59
N GLY A 105 -2.31 -4.33 -8.94
CA GLY A 105 -3.26 -5.29 -8.38
C GLY A 105 -3.26 -5.38 -6.85
N ASP A 106 -2.13 -5.08 -6.20
CA ASP A 106 -1.98 -5.02 -4.73
C ASP A 106 -2.99 -4.07 -4.06
N GLY A 107 -3.32 -2.95 -4.71
CA GLY A 107 -4.28 -1.98 -4.18
C GLY A 107 -5.70 -2.54 -4.16
N PHE A 108 -6.07 -3.36 -5.14
CA PHE A 108 -7.37 -4.04 -5.18
C PHE A 108 -7.38 -5.24 -4.21
N ASP A 109 -6.31 -6.06 -4.21
CA ASP A 109 -6.19 -7.24 -3.34
C ASP A 109 -6.31 -6.90 -1.85
N VAL A 110 -5.67 -5.81 -1.39
CA VAL A 110 -5.79 -5.41 0.03
C VAL A 110 -7.22 -5.05 0.43
N VAL A 111 -7.98 -4.41 -0.48
CA VAL A 111 -9.39 -4.05 -0.27
C VAL A 111 -10.29 -5.29 -0.32
N ILE A 112 -10.07 -6.21 -1.26
CA ILE A 112 -10.82 -7.47 -1.40
C ILE A 112 -10.60 -8.37 -0.16
N ARG A 113 -9.37 -8.49 0.33
CA ARG A 113 -9.05 -9.23 1.56
C ARG A 113 -9.75 -8.62 2.77
N ALA A 114 -9.66 -7.30 2.93
CA ALA A 114 -10.29 -6.59 4.04
C ALA A 114 -11.81 -6.75 3.99
N LYS A 115 -12.42 -6.59 2.82
CA LYS A 115 -13.86 -6.78 2.61
C LYS A 115 -14.30 -8.21 2.93
N THR A 116 -13.55 -9.21 2.49
CA THR A 116 -13.83 -10.62 2.79
C THR A 116 -13.77 -10.89 4.30
N ALA A 117 -12.76 -10.36 5.01
CA ALA A 117 -12.65 -10.50 6.46
C ALA A 117 -13.76 -9.76 7.22
N LEU A 118 -14.19 -8.60 6.71
CA LEU A 118 -15.27 -7.80 7.30
C LEU A 118 -16.65 -8.43 7.09
N GLU A 119 -16.96 -8.99 5.92
CA GLU A 119 -18.25 -9.68 5.72
C GLU A 119 -18.39 -10.93 6.61
N LEU A 120 -17.29 -11.61 6.94
CA LEU A 120 -17.29 -12.71 7.91
C LEU A 120 -17.52 -12.24 9.36
N ALA A 121 -17.24 -10.97 9.67
CA ALA A 121 -17.33 -10.42 11.03
C ALA A 121 -18.58 -9.55 11.27
N CYS A 122 -19.05 -8.87 10.22
CA CYS A 122 -20.17 -7.93 10.22
C CYS A 122 -20.79 -7.87 8.81
N PRO A 123 -21.57 -8.89 8.41
CA PRO A 123 -22.17 -8.99 7.08
C PRO A 123 -22.94 -7.72 6.69
N ASN A 124 -22.89 -7.35 5.40
CA ASN A 124 -23.65 -6.23 4.81
C ASN A 124 -23.46 -4.86 5.48
N THR A 125 -22.41 -4.68 6.29
CA THR A 125 -22.28 -3.51 7.16
C THR A 125 -21.34 -2.45 6.59
N VAL A 126 -20.15 -2.85 6.14
CA VAL A 126 -19.05 -1.92 5.80
C VAL A 126 -18.92 -1.74 4.28
N SER A 127 -18.91 -0.48 3.80
CA SER A 127 -18.73 -0.17 2.37
C SER A 127 -17.30 -0.42 1.90
N CYS A 128 -17.09 -0.76 0.63
CA CYS A 128 -15.75 -0.80 0.06
C CYS A 128 -15.09 0.60 0.11
N SER A 129 -15.88 1.66 -0.05
CA SER A 129 -15.47 3.06 0.00
C SER A 129 -14.76 3.42 1.31
N ASP A 130 -15.33 3.02 2.45
CA ASP A 130 -14.69 3.22 3.77
C ASP A 130 -13.50 2.28 4.01
N ILE A 131 -13.50 1.08 3.42
CA ILE A 131 -12.35 0.17 3.46
C ILE A 131 -11.14 0.81 2.78
N ILE A 132 -11.28 1.35 1.56
CA ILE A 132 -10.17 2.02 0.87
C ILE A 132 -9.67 3.20 1.73
N ALA A 133 -10.57 4.07 2.18
CA ALA A 133 -10.21 5.29 2.91
C ALA A 133 -9.39 5.01 4.19
N VAL A 134 -9.77 4.00 4.98
CA VAL A 134 -9.04 3.62 6.20
C VAL A 134 -7.77 2.84 5.86
N ALA A 135 -7.83 1.91 4.90
CA ALA A 135 -6.67 1.11 4.50
C ALA A 135 -5.51 2.00 4.01
N VAL A 136 -5.80 3.03 3.21
CA VAL A 136 -4.82 4.01 2.72
C VAL A 136 -4.18 4.77 3.88
N ARG A 137 -4.98 5.26 4.83
CA ARG A 137 -4.48 6.01 5.99
C ARG A 137 -3.59 5.14 6.86
N ASP A 138 -4.00 3.92 7.17
CA ASP A 138 -3.20 2.98 7.97
C ASP A 138 -1.92 2.59 7.23
N LEU A 139 -1.99 2.26 5.93
CA LEU A 139 -0.82 1.93 5.10
C LEU A 139 0.18 3.10 5.02
N LEU A 140 -0.30 4.32 4.80
CA LEU A 140 0.51 5.53 4.79
C LEU A 140 1.31 5.69 6.08
N VAL A 141 0.68 5.44 7.23
CA VAL A 141 1.36 5.47 8.54
C VAL A 141 2.38 4.34 8.66
N THR A 142 2.11 3.13 8.14
CA THR A 142 3.10 2.03 8.18
C THR A 142 4.40 2.33 7.40
N VAL A 143 4.33 3.15 6.35
CA VAL A 143 5.51 3.60 5.58
C VAL A 143 6.10 4.93 6.08
N GLY A 144 5.69 5.41 7.25
CA GLY A 144 6.25 6.59 7.92
C GLY A 144 5.58 7.93 7.61
N GLY A 145 4.46 7.92 6.88
CA GLY A 145 3.67 9.10 6.54
C GLY A 145 2.76 9.59 7.67
N PRO A 146 2.07 10.73 7.46
CA PRO A 146 1.25 11.34 8.50
C PRO A 146 -0.06 10.59 8.78
N TYR A 147 -0.45 10.55 10.05
CA TYR A 147 -1.81 10.18 10.44
C TYR A 147 -2.78 11.34 10.17
N TYR A 148 -3.98 11.01 9.69
CA TYR A 148 -5.11 11.92 9.59
C TYR A 148 -6.42 11.19 9.94
N GLU A 149 -7.45 11.96 10.30
CA GLU A 149 -8.76 11.41 10.66
C GLU A 149 -9.62 11.17 9.42
N ILE A 150 -10.24 9.99 9.36
CA ILE A 150 -11.20 9.60 8.34
C ILE A 150 -12.59 9.58 8.98
N SER A 151 -13.50 10.42 8.51
CA SER A 151 -14.94 10.25 8.77
C SER A 151 -15.46 9.09 7.93
N LEU A 152 -16.33 8.25 8.49
CA LEU A 152 -16.85 7.00 7.92
C LEU A 152 -18.37 7.08 7.73
N GLY A 153 -18.94 6.16 6.95
CA GLY A 153 -20.34 6.16 6.52
C GLY A 153 -20.53 6.38 5.02
N ARG A 154 -19.47 6.21 4.22
CA ARG A 154 -19.57 6.25 2.75
C ARG A 154 -20.35 5.04 2.26
N ARG A 155 -20.93 5.16 1.06
CA ARG A 155 -21.63 4.08 0.35
C ARG A 155 -20.99 3.87 -1.00
N ASP A 156 -21.07 2.64 -1.47
CA ASP A 156 -20.50 2.26 -2.75
C ASP A 156 -21.42 2.71 -3.90
N SER A 157 -20.80 3.16 -4.99
CA SER A 157 -21.50 3.49 -6.22
C SER A 157 -22.02 2.24 -6.95
N ARG A 158 -23.18 2.42 -7.58
CA ARG A 158 -23.83 1.44 -8.48
C ARG A 158 -23.46 1.68 -9.95
N THR A 159 -22.50 2.56 -10.22
CA THR A 159 -22.11 2.93 -11.58
C THR A 159 -20.61 3.08 -11.63
N SER A 160 -20.00 2.42 -12.62
CA SER A 160 -18.60 2.54 -12.96
C SER A 160 -18.51 2.43 -14.48
N LYS A 161 -18.01 3.47 -15.13
CA LYS A 161 -17.85 3.51 -16.60
C LYS A 161 -16.54 4.17 -16.99
N SER A 162 -15.78 3.55 -17.89
CA SER A 162 -14.52 4.09 -18.43
C SER A 162 -14.65 5.54 -18.97
N SER A 163 -15.81 5.91 -19.50
CA SER A 163 -16.11 7.28 -19.95
C SER A 163 -16.20 8.31 -18.82
N LEU A 164 -16.48 7.91 -17.58
CA LEU A 164 -16.59 8.82 -16.43
C LEU A 164 -15.24 9.22 -15.83
N VAL A 165 -14.15 8.51 -16.14
CA VAL A 165 -12.78 8.87 -15.71
C VAL A 165 -11.95 9.51 -16.82
N SER A 166 -12.43 9.36 -18.07
CA SER A 166 -11.77 9.89 -19.27
C SER A 166 -11.60 11.41 -19.19
N ASN A 167 -10.36 11.89 -19.29
CA ASN A 167 -9.94 13.31 -19.17
C ASN A 167 -10.12 13.97 -17.78
N LEU A 168 -10.64 13.25 -16.78
CA LEU A 168 -10.81 13.79 -15.42
C LEU A 168 -9.59 13.55 -14.53
N LEU A 169 -8.84 12.47 -14.78
CA LEU A 169 -7.60 12.15 -14.09
C LEU A 169 -6.39 12.90 -14.68
N PRO A 170 -5.46 13.36 -13.83
CA PRO A 170 -4.15 13.88 -14.24
C PRO A 170 -3.33 12.87 -15.05
N LEU A 171 -2.55 13.38 -16.01
CA LEU A 171 -1.58 12.58 -16.76
C LEU A 171 -0.16 12.82 -16.23
N PRO A 172 0.74 11.81 -16.24
CA PRO A 172 2.17 11.95 -15.87
C PRO A 172 2.96 13.02 -16.63
N SER A 173 2.38 13.55 -17.69
CA SER A 173 2.99 14.52 -18.59
C SER A 173 2.10 15.73 -18.88
N MET A 174 1.17 16.01 -17.98
CA MET A 174 0.31 17.17 -18.05
C MET A 174 1.07 18.43 -17.61
N GLN A 175 0.89 19.53 -18.34
CA GLN A 175 1.44 20.84 -17.96
C GLN A 175 0.86 21.33 -16.63
N ILE A 176 1.67 22.02 -15.82
CA ILE A 176 1.26 22.51 -14.50
C ILE A 176 0.03 23.42 -14.55
N SER A 177 -0.14 24.22 -15.59
CA SER A 177 -1.39 24.99 -15.81
C SER A 177 -2.63 24.09 -15.82
N LYS A 178 -2.59 22.96 -16.52
CA LYS A 178 -3.72 22.04 -16.62
C LYS A 178 -3.93 21.19 -15.37
N LEU A 179 -2.85 20.85 -14.65
CA LEU A 179 -2.97 20.26 -13.31
C LEU A 179 -3.67 21.23 -12.35
N ILE A 180 -3.24 22.50 -12.32
CA ILE A 180 -3.88 23.54 -11.49
C ILE A 180 -5.36 23.70 -11.88
N ASP A 181 -5.70 23.74 -13.17
CA ASP A 181 -7.09 23.80 -13.64
C ASP A 181 -7.92 22.59 -13.14
N GLN A 182 -7.41 21.36 -13.25
CA GLN A 182 -8.10 20.13 -12.84
C GLN A 182 -8.28 19.99 -11.33
N PHE A 183 -7.30 20.43 -10.52
CA PHE A 183 -7.40 20.43 -9.05
C PHE A 183 -8.30 21.56 -8.55
N SER A 184 -8.19 22.76 -9.15
CA SER A 184 -9.01 23.93 -8.76
C SER A 184 -10.50 23.72 -9.04
N SER A 185 -10.85 23.06 -10.15
CA SER A 185 -12.26 22.72 -10.46
C SER A 185 -12.89 21.74 -9.46
N ARG A 186 -12.06 21.05 -8.66
CA ARG A 186 -12.46 20.16 -7.55
C ARG A 186 -12.29 20.81 -6.17
N GLY A 187 -12.00 22.12 -6.14
CA GLY A 187 -11.84 22.90 -4.92
C GLY A 187 -10.49 22.76 -4.23
N PHE A 188 -9.48 22.12 -4.85
CA PHE A 188 -8.12 22.05 -4.31
C PHE A 188 -7.29 23.26 -4.73
N SER A 189 -6.61 23.87 -3.76
CA SER A 189 -5.63 24.92 -4.00
C SER A 189 -4.34 24.37 -4.62
N VAL A 190 -3.53 25.28 -5.20
CA VAL A 190 -2.18 24.95 -5.72
C VAL A 190 -1.30 24.32 -4.63
N GLN A 191 -1.43 24.75 -3.37
CA GLN A 191 -0.67 24.19 -2.25
C GLN A 191 -1.08 22.74 -1.92
N GLU A 192 -2.38 22.45 -1.95
CA GLU A 192 -2.90 21.10 -1.74
C GLU A 192 -2.56 20.17 -2.91
N MET A 193 -2.59 20.68 -4.16
CA MET A 193 -2.12 19.94 -5.33
C MET A 193 -0.64 19.55 -5.17
N VAL A 194 0.25 20.51 -4.86
CA VAL A 194 1.69 20.22 -4.66
C VAL A 194 1.90 19.28 -3.48
N ALA A 195 1.10 19.39 -2.41
CA ALA A 195 1.17 18.44 -1.30
C ALA A 195 0.81 17.04 -1.78
N LEU A 196 -0.33 16.86 -2.46
CA LEU A 196 -0.81 15.55 -2.96
C LEU A 196 0.15 14.93 -3.98
N SER A 197 0.83 15.71 -4.82
CA SER A 197 1.93 15.21 -5.67
C SER A 197 3.06 14.57 -4.86
N GLY A 198 3.26 14.99 -3.61
CA GLY A 198 4.15 14.36 -2.65
C GLY A 198 3.87 12.88 -2.38
N ALA A 199 2.71 12.35 -2.77
CA ALA A 199 2.44 10.90 -2.78
C ALA A 199 3.45 10.11 -3.62
N HIS A 200 4.08 10.73 -4.62
CA HIS A 200 5.15 10.14 -5.43
C HIS A 200 6.47 9.93 -4.67
N THR A 201 6.55 10.25 -3.37
CA THR A 201 7.64 9.78 -2.49
C THR A 201 7.68 8.25 -2.32
N ILE A 202 6.61 7.53 -2.68
CA ILE A 202 6.57 6.06 -2.68
C ILE A 202 6.07 5.50 -4.01
N GLY A 203 6.41 4.23 -4.24
CA GLY A 203 5.93 3.47 -5.39
C GLY A 203 6.70 3.75 -6.68
N PHE A 204 6.13 3.31 -7.79
CA PHE A 204 6.81 3.24 -9.08
C PHE A 204 5.94 3.73 -10.24
N SER A 205 6.59 4.08 -11.35
CA SER A 205 5.97 4.35 -12.63
C SER A 205 6.56 3.45 -13.71
N HIS A 206 5.71 3.00 -14.63
CA HIS A 206 6.14 2.20 -15.77
C HIS A 206 7.00 3.04 -16.71
N CYS A 207 8.05 2.43 -17.28
CA CYS A 207 9.01 3.11 -18.15
C CYS A 207 8.35 3.82 -19.34
N LYS A 208 7.20 3.32 -19.83
CA LYS A 208 6.43 3.92 -20.92
C LYS A 208 5.95 5.35 -20.65
N GLU A 209 5.76 5.73 -19.38
CA GLU A 209 5.22 7.05 -19.00
C GLU A 209 6.23 8.20 -19.18
N PHE A 210 7.54 7.92 -19.03
CA PHE A 210 8.58 8.94 -18.98
C PHE A 210 9.75 8.73 -19.97
N THR A 211 10.04 7.50 -20.41
CA THR A 211 11.28 7.18 -21.15
C THR A 211 11.48 7.97 -22.44
N ASN A 212 10.40 8.39 -23.11
CA ASN A 212 10.45 9.22 -24.31
C ASN A 212 11.05 10.62 -24.09
N ARG A 213 11.06 11.12 -22.84
CA ARG A 213 11.47 12.49 -22.49
C ARG A 213 12.78 12.56 -21.72
N VAL A 214 13.20 11.46 -21.11
CA VAL A 214 14.55 11.29 -20.59
C VAL A 214 15.55 11.46 -21.74
N ASN A 215 16.45 12.44 -21.66
CA ASN A 215 17.55 12.61 -22.61
C ASN A 215 18.82 13.06 -21.88
N PRO A 216 19.85 12.19 -21.75
CA PRO A 216 21.12 12.53 -21.10
C PRO A 216 21.87 13.71 -21.73
N ASN A 217 21.63 13.99 -23.01
CA ASN A 217 22.40 14.94 -23.81
C ASN A 217 21.69 16.30 -23.98
N ASN A 218 20.58 16.55 -23.26
CA ASN A 218 19.78 17.77 -23.41
C ASN A 218 19.25 18.28 -22.07
N SER A 219 18.97 19.58 -21.99
CA SER A 219 18.43 20.29 -20.81
C SER A 219 16.95 19.96 -20.56
N THR A 220 16.66 18.69 -20.33
CA THR A 220 15.31 18.14 -20.09
C THR A 220 14.85 18.28 -18.63
N GLY A 221 15.62 18.98 -17.79
CA GLY A 221 15.38 19.09 -16.34
C GLY A 221 15.91 17.91 -15.52
N TYR A 222 16.16 16.75 -16.15
CA TYR A 222 16.78 15.60 -15.50
C TYR A 222 18.26 15.82 -15.21
N ASN A 223 18.74 15.25 -14.11
CA ASN A 223 20.17 15.08 -13.84
C ASN A 223 20.78 14.14 -14.89
N PRO A 224 21.91 14.50 -15.54
CA PRO A 224 22.49 13.68 -16.62
C PRO A 224 22.82 12.23 -16.21
N ARG A 225 23.35 12.01 -15.00
CA ARG A 225 23.64 10.64 -14.51
C ARG A 225 22.37 9.84 -14.27
N PHE A 226 21.35 10.49 -13.69
CA PHE A 226 20.05 9.87 -13.50
C PHE A 226 19.38 9.52 -14.83
N ALA A 227 19.47 10.41 -15.83
CA ALA A 227 18.96 10.15 -17.17
C ALA A 227 19.64 8.94 -17.84
N VAL A 228 20.95 8.76 -17.67
CA VAL A 228 21.67 7.55 -18.14
C VAL A 228 21.16 6.30 -17.40
N ALA A 229 21.03 6.35 -16.08
CA ALA A 229 20.53 5.24 -15.28
C ALA A 229 19.10 4.83 -15.68
N LEU A 230 18.19 5.80 -15.86
CA LEU A 230 16.83 5.57 -16.35
C LEU A 230 16.82 4.94 -17.76
N LYS A 231 17.65 5.42 -18.70
CA LYS A 231 17.75 4.80 -20.04
C LYS A 231 18.22 3.35 -19.99
N LYS A 232 19.15 3.02 -19.07
CA LYS A 232 19.64 1.66 -18.88
C LYS A 232 18.56 0.76 -18.27
N ALA A 233 17.96 1.18 -17.16
CA ALA A 233 16.89 0.45 -16.47
C ALA A 233 15.68 0.20 -17.40
N CYS A 234 15.28 1.22 -18.16
CA CYS A 234 14.18 1.14 -19.11
C CYS A 234 14.58 0.62 -20.51
N SER A 235 15.76 0.05 -20.71
CA SER A 235 16.25 -0.29 -22.07
C SER A 235 15.35 -1.26 -22.84
N ASN A 236 14.71 -2.23 -22.16
CA ASN A 236 13.87 -3.25 -22.77
C ASN A 236 12.34 -2.95 -22.72
N TYR A 237 11.92 -1.76 -22.28
CA TYR A 237 10.50 -1.46 -21.96
C TYR A 237 9.49 -1.59 -23.12
N LYS A 238 9.98 -1.67 -24.36
CA LYS A 238 9.15 -1.87 -25.56
C LYS A 238 8.74 -3.33 -25.76
N ASN A 239 9.57 -4.26 -25.28
CA ASN A 239 9.32 -5.70 -25.36
C ASN A 239 8.65 -6.20 -24.06
N ASP A 240 8.99 -5.59 -22.93
CA ASP A 240 8.36 -5.82 -21.64
C ASP A 240 7.74 -4.51 -21.10
N PRO A 241 6.41 -4.32 -21.22
CA PRO A 241 5.74 -3.12 -20.76
C PRO A 241 5.58 -3.05 -19.23
N THR A 242 5.96 -4.10 -18.49
CA THR A 242 5.87 -4.14 -17.02
C THR A 242 7.07 -3.46 -16.33
N ILE A 243 8.17 -3.25 -17.06
CA ILE A 243 9.37 -2.59 -16.53
C ILE A 243 9.01 -1.21 -15.99
N SER A 244 9.36 -0.99 -14.72
CA SER A 244 9.04 0.20 -13.95
C SER A 244 10.21 0.63 -13.06
N VAL A 245 10.22 1.90 -12.69
CA VAL A 245 11.23 2.50 -11.81
C VAL A 245 10.53 3.27 -10.70
N PHE A 246 11.13 3.30 -9.51
CA PHE A 246 10.62 4.02 -8.36
C PHE A 246 10.51 5.53 -8.62
N ASN A 247 9.41 6.11 -8.15
CA ASN A 247 9.12 7.54 -8.28
C ASN A 247 10.11 8.39 -7.44
N ASP A 248 10.52 7.89 -6.28
CA ASP A 248 11.63 8.41 -5.48
C ASP A 248 12.76 7.38 -5.45
N VAL A 249 13.89 7.68 -6.10
CA VAL A 249 15.03 6.76 -6.16
C VAL A 249 15.94 6.78 -4.93
N MET A 250 15.67 7.67 -3.96
CA MET A 250 16.46 7.82 -2.74
C MET A 250 15.83 7.07 -1.57
N THR A 251 14.50 7.11 -1.45
CA THR A 251 13.71 6.51 -0.35
C THR A 251 12.43 5.81 -0.84
N PRO A 252 12.51 4.88 -1.80
CA PRO A 252 11.40 4.46 -2.68
C PRO A 252 10.13 3.87 -2.04
N ASN A 253 10.23 3.39 -0.81
CA ASN A 253 9.12 2.78 -0.06
C ASN A 253 8.88 3.46 1.30
N LYS A 254 9.52 4.62 1.55
CA LYS A 254 9.31 5.42 2.75
C LYS A 254 8.61 6.71 2.38
N PHE A 255 7.53 7.02 3.07
CA PHE A 255 6.85 8.28 2.90
C PHE A 255 7.54 9.37 3.70
N ASP A 256 8.29 10.26 3.03
CA ASP A 256 8.90 11.44 3.62
C ASP A 256 8.97 12.60 2.61
N ASN A 257 9.78 13.64 2.86
CA ASN A 257 9.88 14.80 1.97
C ASN A 257 10.99 14.70 0.91
N MET A 258 11.66 13.55 0.78
CA MET A 258 12.78 13.36 -0.14
C MET A 258 12.39 13.61 -1.60
N TYR A 259 11.17 13.25 -2.00
CA TYR A 259 10.55 13.66 -3.27
C TYR A 259 10.74 15.16 -3.56
N PHE A 260 10.39 16.03 -2.62
CA PHE A 260 10.57 17.49 -2.80
C PHE A 260 12.04 17.93 -2.72
N GLN A 261 12.88 17.20 -1.99
CA GLN A 261 14.33 17.42 -2.03
C GLN A 261 14.97 16.96 -3.35
N ASN A 262 14.29 16.09 -4.10
CA ASN A 262 14.79 15.46 -5.31
C ASN A 262 14.46 16.25 -6.58
N ILE A 263 13.25 16.82 -6.69
CA ILE A 263 12.84 17.60 -7.88
C ILE A 263 13.85 18.71 -8.25
N PRO A 264 14.33 19.58 -7.32
CA PRO A 264 15.28 20.66 -7.64
C PRO A 264 16.65 20.17 -8.13
N LYS A 265 16.97 18.89 -7.90
CA LYS A 265 18.23 18.24 -8.30
C LYS A 265 18.12 17.53 -9.67
N GLY A 266 16.95 17.59 -10.32
CA GLY A 266 16.65 16.86 -11.55
C GLY A 266 16.41 15.37 -11.34
N LEU A 267 15.82 15.00 -10.20
CA LEU A 267 15.56 13.62 -9.78
C LEU A 267 14.06 13.29 -9.65
N GLY A 268 13.17 14.14 -10.16
CA GLY A 268 11.77 13.73 -10.36
C GLY A 268 11.70 12.64 -11.42
N LEU A 269 10.66 11.81 -11.44
CA LEU A 269 10.52 10.77 -12.47
C LEU A 269 9.61 11.20 -13.61
N LEU A 270 8.51 11.88 -13.30
CA LEU A 270 7.49 12.27 -14.27
C LEU A 270 7.69 13.73 -14.70
N GLU A 271 7.18 14.10 -15.88
CA GLU A 271 7.23 15.51 -16.31
C GLU A 271 6.33 16.39 -15.43
N SER A 272 5.20 15.84 -14.94
CA SER A 272 4.38 16.51 -13.93
C SER A 272 5.18 16.86 -12.66
N ASP A 273 6.11 16.01 -12.22
CA ASP A 273 6.96 16.28 -11.04
C ASP A 273 7.96 17.40 -11.29
N HIS A 274 8.70 17.34 -12.41
CA HIS A 274 9.66 18.37 -12.82
C HIS A 274 8.99 19.73 -13.03
N GLY A 275 7.75 19.73 -13.54
CA GLY A 275 6.93 20.92 -13.68
C GLY A 275 6.73 21.65 -12.36
N LEU A 276 6.58 20.95 -11.23
CA LEU A 276 6.29 21.57 -9.93
C LEU A 276 7.39 22.55 -9.47
N PHE A 277 8.65 22.26 -9.79
CA PHE A 277 9.75 23.18 -9.51
C PHE A 277 10.01 24.18 -10.65
N SER A 278 9.61 23.86 -11.87
CA SER A 278 9.77 24.72 -13.05
C SER A 278 8.76 25.88 -13.09
N ASP A 279 7.52 25.65 -12.61
CA ASP A 279 6.46 26.67 -12.57
C ASP A 279 6.56 27.55 -11.31
N PRO A 280 6.53 28.89 -11.44
CA PRO A 280 6.68 29.80 -10.30
C PRO A 280 5.51 29.76 -9.30
N ARG A 281 4.34 29.22 -9.68
CA ARG A 281 3.17 29.11 -8.80
C ARG A 281 3.29 27.94 -7.82
N THR A 282 4.03 26.90 -8.19
CA THR A 282 4.21 25.67 -7.40
C THR A 282 5.57 25.61 -6.70
N ARG A 283 6.62 26.21 -7.29
CA ARG A 283 8.00 26.23 -6.74
C ARG A 283 8.09 26.60 -5.24
N PRO A 284 7.41 27.65 -4.72
CA PRO A 284 7.51 28.00 -3.30
C PRO A 284 7.03 26.90 -2.36
N PHE A 285 6.07 26.07 -2.78
CA PHE A 285 5.59 24.94 -2.00
C PHE A 285 6.53 23.74 -2.08
N VAL A 286 7.15 23.48 -3.24
CA VAL A 286 8.23 22.48 -3.38
C VAL A 286 9.40 22.81 -2.44
N GLU A 287 9.86 24.06 -2.45
CA GLU A 287 10.94 24.53 -1.56
C GLU A 287 10.56 24.47 -0.08
N LEU A 288 9.31 24.79 0.26
CA LEU A 288 8.77 24.68 1.62
C LEU A 288 8.74 23.24 2.12
N TYR A 289 8.28 22.29 1.29
CA TYR A 289 8.20 20.88 1.67
C TYR A 289 9.57 20.22 1.69
N ALA A 290 10.48 20.58 0.77
CA ALA A 290 11.87 20.09 0.76
C ALA A 290 12.63 20.45 2.06
N ARG A 291 12.40 21.63 2.62
CA ARG A 291 13.07 22.09 3.85
C ARG A 291 12.36 21.70 5.15
N ASP A 292 11.06 21.37 5.10
CA ASP A 292 10.23 21.13 6.27
C ASP A 292 9.25 19.96 6.04
N GLN A 293 9.69 18.75 6.40
CA GLN A 293 8.86 17.54 6.35
C GLN A 293 7.62 17.63 7.24
N ALA A 294 7.68 18.32 8.39
CA ALA A 294 6.53 18.46 9.28
C ALA A 294 5.45 19.34 8.65
N ARG A 295 5.85 20.38 7.91
CA ARG A 295 4.93 21.19 7.10
C ARG A 295 4.33 20.39 5.94
N PHE A 296 5.15 19.64 5.20
CA PHE A 296 4.64 18.72 4.17
C PHE A 296 3.60 17.76 4.74
N PHE A 297 3.93 17.06 5.82
CA PHE A 297 3.05 16.07 6.46
C PHE A 297 1.73 16.68 6.92
N LYS A 298 1.75 17.90 7.48
CA LYS A 298 0.53 18.60 7.88
C LYS A 298 -0.36 18.95 6.69
N ASP A 299 0.22 19.50 5.62
CA ASP A 299 -0.56 19.92 4.46
C ASP A 299 -1.05 18.71 3.63
N PHE A 300 -0.25 17.63 3.56
CA PHE A 300 -0.66 16.36 2.97
C PHE A 300 -1.82 15.71 3.73
N ALA A 301 -1.74 15.64 5.06
CA ALA A 301 -2.82 15.14 5.91
C ALA A 301 -4.13 15.90 5.69
N GLY A 302 -4.08 17.24 5.64
CA GLY A 302 -5.24 18.07 5.36
C GLY A 302 -5.82 17.85 3.95
N ALA A 303 -4.95 17.79 2.93
CA ALA A 303 -5.37 17.55 1.55
C ALA A 303 -5.96 16.14 1.34
N MET A 304 -5.41 15.10 1.98
CA MET A 304 -5.93 13.74 1.96
C MET A 304 -7.26 13.61 2.72
N GLN A 305 -7.41 14.29 3.87
CA GLN A 305 -8.67 14.34 4.59
C GLN A 305 -9.76 15.00 3.74
N LYS A 306 -9.45 16.13 3.09
CA LYS A 306 -10.34 16.82 2.14
C LYS A 306 -10.69 15.95 0.94
N LEU A 307 -9.70 15.27 0.35
CA LEU A 307 -9.93 14.32 -0.75
C LEU A 307 -10.87 13.20 -0.34
N SER A 308 -10.73 12.65 0.88
CA SER A 308 -11.62 11.60 1.40
C SER A 308 -13.10 12.00 1.50
N LEU A 309 -13.41 13.30 1.45
CA LEU A 309 -14.77 13.84 1.52
C LEU A 309 -15.29 14.29 0.13
N HIS A 310 -14.49 14.15 -0.93
CA HIS A 310 -14.90 14.53 -2.29
C HIS A 310 -15.94 13.55 -2.85
N GLY A 311 -17.05 14.08 -3.38
CA GLY A 311 -18.09 13.32 -4.08
C GLY A 311 -18.73 12.16 -3.29
N VAL A 312 -18.62 12.15 -1.95
CA VAL A 312 -19.02 11.02 -1.12
C VAL A 312 -20.52 10.71 -1.17
N LEU A 313 -20.81 9.43 -1.29
CA LEU A 313 -22.14 8.86 -1.28
C LEU A 313 -22.59 8.49 0.14
N THR A 314 -23.80 8.89 0.55
CA THR A 314 -24.32 8.69 1.92
C THR A 314 -25.82 8.34 1.96
N GLY A 315 -26.29 7.79 3.09
CA GLY A 315 -27.69 7.51 3.37
C GLY A 315 -28.28 6.42 2.48
N ARG A 316 -29.09 6.82 1.48
CA ARG A 316 -29.66 5.91 0.46
C ARG A 316 -28.99 6.05 -0.91
N ARG A 317 -28.10 7.03 -1.09
CA ARG A 317 -27.41 7.34 -2.36
C ARG A 317 -26.26 6.35 -2.61
N GLY A 318 -26.55 5.07 -2.80
CA GLY A 318 -25.54 4.02 -3.00
C GLY A 318 -25.83 2.76 -2.17
N GLU A 319 -24.87 1.85 -2.09
CA GLU A 319 -25.03 0.56 -1.41
C GLU A 319 -23.86 0.14 -0.50
N ILE A 320 -24.03 -1.02 0.13
CA ILE A 320 -22.95 -1.78 0.75
C ILE A 320 -22.82 -3.04 -0.09
N ARG A 321 -21.78 -3.14 -0.93
CA ARG A 321 -21.59 -4.33 -1.78
C ARG A 321 -21.20 -5.52 -0.90
N ARG A 322 -21.56 -6.76 -1.28
CA ARG A 322 -21.20 -7.97 -0.52
C ARG A 322 -19.81 -8.48 -0.90
N ARG A 323 -19.52 -8.63 -2.19
CA ARG A 323 -18.24 -9.11 -2.69
C ARG A 323 -17.97 -8.54 -4.08
N GLN A 324 -16.68 -8.43 -4.42
CA GLN A 324 -16.21 -8.23 -5.79
C GLN A 324 -15.21 -9.35 -6.11
N LEU A 325 -15.76 -10.48 -6.51
CA LEU A 325 -15.09 -11.39 -7.44
C LEU A 325 -15.73 -11.16 -8.81
N PRO A 326 -15.10 -11.58 -9.92
CA PRO A 326 -15.87 -11.91 -11.12
C PRO A 326 -16.99 -12.87 -10.71
N GLU A 327 -18.16 -12.73 -11.32
CA GLU A 327 -19.03 -13.89 -11.49
C GLU A 327 -18.19 -14.89 -12.30
N GLU A 328 -17.93 -16.08 -11.74
CA GLU A 328 -17.57 -17.19 -12.61
C GLU A 328 -18.79 -17.43 -13.49
N GLU A 329 -18.54 -17.59 -14.78
CA GLU A 329 -19.59 -17.76 -15.78
C GLU A 329 -20.26 -19.11 -15.47
N ASP A 330 -21.45 -19.06 -14.86
CA ASP A 330 -22.28 -20.25 -14.60
C ASP A 330 -22.62 -20.86 -15.97
N THR A 331 -21.79 -21.82 -16.40
CA THR A 331 -22.10 -22.69 -17.52
C THR A 331 -23.11 -23.70 -17.05
N ASP A 332 -24.39 -23.35 -17.22
CA ASP A 332 -25.55 -24.22 -17.06
C ASP A 332 -25.50 -25.39 -18.06
N ASP A 333 -24.62 -26.37 -17.80
CA ASP A 333 -24.71 -27.72 -18.37
C ASP A 333 -25.39 -28.62 -17.32
N GLU A 334 -26.73 -28.53 -17.25
CA GLU A 334 -27.56 -29.52 -16.55
C GLU A 334 -27.46 -30.87 -17.28
N GLU A 335 -26.62 -31.79 -16.80
CA GLU A 335 -26.79 -33.22 -17.06
C GLU A 335 -27.55 -33.86 -15.88
N ASP A 336 -28.82 -34.18 -16.14
CA ASP A 336 -29.67 -34.99 -15.25
C ASP A 336 -29.02 -36.34 -14.96
N ILE A 337 -28.68 -36.58 -13.69
CA ILE A 337 -28.50 -37.94 -13.15
C ILE A 337 -29.31 -38.03 -11.86
N ASP A 338 -30.49 -38.65 -11.97
CA ASP A 338 -31.23 -39.18 -10.84
C ASP A 338 -30.37 -40.21 -10.10
N ASP A 339 -30.21 -40.06 -8.79
CA ASP A 339 -30.13 -41.15 -7.81
C ASP A 339 -30.29 -40.58 -6.39
N GLU A 340 -31.39 -40.93 -5.72
CA GLU A 340 -31.54 -40.73 -4.28
C GLU A 340 -30.71 -41.78 -3.54
N ASP A 341 -29.76 -41.35 -2.70
CA ASP A 341 -29.22 -42.20 -1.62
C ASP A 341 -28.83 -41.31 -0.41
N ASP A 342 -29.25 -41.73 0.77
CA ASP A 342 -29.05 -41.00 2.04
C ASP A 342 -27.56 -40.86 2.39
N ILE A 343 -27.13 -39.64 2.77
CA ILE A 343 -25.81 -39.39 3.36
C ILE A 343 -25.96 -38.75 4.74
N ASP A 344 -25.48 -39.47 5.76
CA ASP A 344 -25.62 -39.13 7.18
C ASP A 344 -25.05 -37.75 7.59
N ASP A 345 -25.72 -37.14 8.58
CA ASP A 345 -25.39 -35.85 9.23
C ASP A 345 -23.98 -35.78 9.88
N GLU A 346 -23.19 -36.85 9.86
CA GLU A 346 -21.83 -36.91 10.42
C GLU A 346 -20.75 -36.33 9.48
N VAL A 347 -21.01 -36.25 8.17
CA VAL A 347 -20.04 -35.75 7.18
C VAL A 347 -19.91 -34.21 7.19
N ALA A 348 -21.02 -33.50 7.36
CA ALA A 348 -21.05 -32.02 7.39
C ALA A 348 -20.23 -31.41 8.55
N SER A 349 -20.22 -32.08 9.71
CA SER A 349 -19.42 -31.67 10.87
C SER A 349 -17.90 -31.84 10.63
N THR A 350 -17.51 -32.81 9.80
CA THR A 350 -16.10 -33.17 9.59
C THR A 350 -15.37 -32.18 8.67
N LEU A 351 -16.03 -31.65 7.63
CA LEU A 351 -15.45 -30.60 6.77
C LEU A 351 -15.29 -29.25 7.50
N LEU A 352 -16.26 -28.85 8.33
CA LEU A 352 -16.21 -27.58 9.06
C LEU A 352 -15.12 -27.55 10.15
N LEU A 353 -14.77 -28.72 10.73
CA LEU A 353 -13.69 -28.85 11.71
C LEU A 353 -12.28 -28.60 11.12
N GLN A 354 -12.04 -28.99 9.86
CA GLN A 354 -10.75 -28.77 9.19
C GLN A 354 -10.48 -27.29 8.84
N VAL A 355 -11.53 -26.51 8.55
CA VAL A 355 -11.44 -25.07 8.26
C VAL A 355 -11.36 -24.22 9.54
N SER A 356 -11.83 -24.73 10.67
CA SER A 356 -11.80 -24.07 11.98
C SER A 356 -10.44 -24.17 12.68
N GLN A 357 -9.87 -25.37 12.79
CA GLN A 357 -8.59 -25.60 13.47
C GLN A 357 -7.40 -24.92 12.76
N SER A 358 -7.52 -24.66 11.47
CA SER A 358 -6.52 -23.96 10.66
C SER A 358 -6.48 -22.44 10.92
N ARG A 359 -7.51 -21.84 11.56
CA ARG A 359 -7.54 -20.42 11.96
C ARG A 359 -7.39 -20.20 13.48
N GLN A 360 -7.77 -21.14 14.34
CA GLN A 360 -7.75 -20.93 15.81
C GLN A 360 -6.36 -20.88 16.46
N LYS A 361 -5.30 -21.43 15.85
CA LYS A 361 -3.93 -21.17 16.34
C LYS A 361 -3.58 -19.67 16.30
N GLN A 362 -4.23 -18.90 15.42
CA GLN A 362 -3.71 -17.63 14.95
C GLN A 362 -3.85 -16.45 15.93
N PHE A 363 -4.75 -16.54 16.92
CA PHE A 363 -5.15 -15.40 17.74
C PHE A 363 -5.42 -15.74 19.21
N ARG A 364 -4.36 -16.05 19.99
CA ARG A 364 -4.35 -15.74 21.42
C ARG A 364 -2.96 -15.82 22.06
N LYS A 365 -2.77 -14.99 23.10
CA LYS A 365 -1.64 -15.04 24.06
C LYS A 365 -0.27 -14.63 23.48
N ARG A 366 -0.25 -13.51 22.77
CA ARG A 366 0.55 -12.38 23.28
C ARG A 366 -0.28 -11.67 24.35
N GLU A 367 0.16 -11.78 25.60
CA GLU A 367 -0.20 -11.09 26.84
C GLU A 367 0.80 -11.70 27.85
N GLU A 368 1.72 -11.03 28.54
CA GLU A 368 1.89 -9.65 29.02
C GLU A 368 3.42 -9.30 29.05
N LYS A 369 3.98 -8.14 29.46
CA LYS A 369 3.46 -6.83 29.94
C LYS A 369 4.48 -5.69 29.66
N SER A 370 3.98 -4.46 29.86
CA SER A 370 4.57 -3.14 30.19
C SER A 370 5.88 -3.08 31.04
N ASP A 371 6.61 -1.95 31.25
CA ASP A 371 6.32 -0.51 31.01
C ASP A 371 7.57 0.41 31.25
N LYS A 372 7.48 1.70 30.85
CA LYS A 372 8.17 2.92 31.40
C LYS A 372 9.73 2.96 31.40
N ASN A 373 10.44 4.10 31.26
CA ASN A 373 10.07 5.52 31.35
C ASN A 373 11.08 6.47 30.62
N GLN A 374 10.68 7.73 30.36
CA GLN A 374 11.47 8.87 29.79
C GLN A 374 12.34 9.58 30.90
N PRO A 375 13.06 10.76 30.75
CA PRO A 375 12.94 11.82 29.71
C PRO A 375 14.12 12.82 29.36
N LYS A 376 13.87 13.66 28.32
CA LYS A 376 14.40 15.06 28.05
C LYS A 376 15.90 15.19 27.64
N ARG A 377 16.37 16.21 26.91
CA ARG A 377 15.82 17.55 26.53
C ARG A 377 16.38 18.07 25.17
N VAL A 378 15.67 18.97 24.49
CA VAL A 378 15.94 19.50 23.12
C VAL A 378 16.88 20.72 23.09
N LYS A 379 17.66 20.93 21.99
CA LYS A 379 18.03 22.29 21.50
C LYS A 379 18.37 22.37 19.98
N LYS A 380 17.58 23.22 19.28
CA LYS A 380 17.72 23.96 18.00
C LYS A 380 18.52 23.40 16.80
N GLN A 381 17.86 23.51 15.63
CA GLN A 381 18.32 23.16 14.28
C GLN A 381 19.34 24.15 13.70
N ASN A 382 20.14 23.67 12.74
CA ASN A 382 20.82 24.49 11.74
C ASN A 382 20.58 23.88 10.34
N ILE A 383 20.24 24.70 9.35
CA ILE A 383 19.70 24.22 8.06
C ILE A 383 20.83 23.66 7.18
N MET A 384 20.75 22.37 6.87
CA MET A 384 21.78 21.65 6.12
C MET A 384 21.61 21.86 4.60
N LYS A 385 22.42 22.74 4.00
CA LYS A 385 22.64 22.70 2.54
C LYS A 385 23.28 21.36 2.17
N LEU A 386 22.62 20.60 1.28
CA LEU A 386 23.14 19.39 0.63
C LEU A 386 23.42 19.73 -0.83
N ASN A 387 24.60 19.36 -1.34
CA ASN A 387 25.04 19.71 -2.70
C ASN A 387 24.85 18.53 -3.67
N ILE A 388 24.83 18.81 -4.97
CA ILE A 388 24.40 17.87 -6.03
C ILE A 388 25.45 16.78 -6.36
N ASP A 389 26.68 16.90 -5.86
CA ASP A 389 27.82 16.01 -6.17
C ASP A 389 27.83 14.66 -5.40
N ASP A 390 26.79 14.37 -4.61
CA ASP A 390 26.80 13.25 -3.64
C ASP A 390 26.26 11.91 -4.15
N PHE A 391 25.91 11.78 -5.43
CA PHE A 391 25.75 10.45 -6.05
C PHE A 391 27.11 9.79 -6.28
N SER A 392 27.53 8.97 -5.31
CA SER A 392 28.58 7.98 -5.51
C SER A 392 28.18 6.94 -6.57
N GLU A 393 29.17 6.45 -7.33
CA GLU A 393 29.02 5.27 -8.20
C GLU A 393 28.42 4.07 -7.45
N GLU A 394 28.73 3.97 -6.16
CA GLU A 394 28.16 3.03 -5.19
C GLU A 394 26.62 3.11 -5.12
N THR A 395 26.02 4.30 -5.06
CA THR A 395 24.56 4.48 -5.01
C THR A 395 23.91 4.03 -6.32
N LEU A 396 24.53 4.33 -7.46
CA LEU A 396 24.05 3.90 -8.78
C LEU A 396 24.19 2.38 -8.95
N ARG A 397 25.24 1.78 -8.40
CA ARG A 397 25.41 0.31 -8.33
C ARG A 397 24.38 -0.34 -7.43
N SER A 398 24.10 0.19 -6.23
CA SER A 398 23.05 -0.35 -5.34
C SER A 398 21.67 -0.32 -6.00
N ILE A 399 21.36 0.72 -6.79
CA ILE A 399 20.12 0.78 -7.59
C ILE A 399 20.16 -0.31 -8.66
N GLU A 400 21.24 -0.41 -9.45
CA GLU A 400 21.36 -1.45 -10.49
C GLU A 400 21.32 -2.88 -9.95
N VAL A 401 21.90 -3.14 -8.78
CA VAL A 401 21.92 -4.45 -8.11
C VAL A 401 20.54 -4.81 -7.57
N TRP A 402 19.80 -3.87 -6.97
CA TRP A 402 18.47 -4.14 -6.43
C TRP A 402 17.43 -4.47 -7.51
N TYR A 403 17.54 -3.80 -8.67
CA TYR A 403 16.69 -4.03 -9.84
C TYR A 403 17.05 -5.27 -10.67
N LYS A 404 18.23 -5.87 -10.46
CA LYS A 404 18.51 -7.21 -10.98
C LYS A 404 17.88 -8.24 -10.04
N ASP A 405 17.21 -9.24 -10.61
CA ASP A 405 16.75 -10.41 -9.85
C ASP A 405 17.84 -11.47 -9.67
N GLU A 406 19.03 -11.17 -10.17
CA GLU A 406 20.24 -12.01 -10.16
C GLU A 406 21.32 -11.39 -9.24
N LEU A 407 21.08 -11.47 -7.94
CA LEU A 407 22.19 -11.55 -6.98
C LEU A 407 22.47 -13.04 -6.78
N ASP A 408 23.64 -13.51 -7.19
CA ASP A 408 24.06 -14.88 -6.88
C ASP A 408 24.44 -14.94 -5.40
N PRO A 409 23.75 -15.74 -4.56
CA PRO A 409 24.08 -15.78 -3.15
C PRO A 409 25.46 -16.40 -2.91
N GLN A 410 26.06 -17.09 -3.88
CA GLN A 410 27.44 -17.61 -3.80
C GLN A 410 28.46 -16.50 -3.48
N ASP A 411 28.23 -15.26 -3.94
CA ASP A 411 29.08 -14.10 -3.67
C ASP A 411 29.21 -13.79 -2.16
N ILE A 412 28.25 -14.24 -1.33
CA ILE A 412 28.26 -14.05 0.14
C ILE A 412 29.24 -15.03 0.82
N PHE A 413 29.55 -16.17 0.19
CA PHE A 413 30.32 -17.25 0.81
C PHE A 413 31.79 -17.28 0.37
N GLY A 414 32.12 -16.65 -0.77
CA GLY A 414 33.42 -16.81 -1.44
C GLY A 414 33.68 -18.24 -1.88
N ASP A 415 34.96 -18.60 -2.09
CA ASP A 415 35.42 -19.90 -2.60
C ASP A 415 35.18 -21.10 -1.65
N ASN A 416 34.32 -20.98 -0.65
CA ASN A 416 34.14 -21.95 0.44
C ASN A 416 33.11 -23.08 0.13
N GLU A 417 32.52 -23.10 -1.08
CA GLU A 417 31.52 -24.08 -1.55
C GLU A 417 30.48 -24.48 -0.49
N VAL A 418 29.76 -23.51 0.08
CA VAL A 418 28.91 -23.77 1.26
C VAL A 418 27.59 -24.47 0.90
N THR A 419 27.13 -24.41 -0.36
CA THR A 419 25.88 -25.02 -0.83
C THR A 419 25.85 -25.27 -2.34
N LYS A 420 24.81 -25.96 -2.82
CA LYS A 420 24.52 -26.27 -4.23
C LYS A 420 23.20 -25.69 -4.76
N GLN A 421 22.30 -25.22 -3.88
CA GLN A 421 20.97 -24.74 -4.27
C GLN A 421 20.43 -23.76 -3.23
N PHE A 422 19.77 -22.70 -3.70
CA PHE A 422 19.09 -21.68 -2.88
C PHE A 422 17.58 -21.64 -3.16
N SER A 423 16.82 -21.14 -2.20
CA SER A 423 15.46 -20.67 -2.43
C SER A 423 15.42 -19.53 -3.45
N LYS A 424 14.25 -19.27 -4.05
CA LYS A 424 14.02 -17.94 -4.64
C LYS A 424 14.20 -16.86 -3.54
N PRO A 425 14.72 -15.67 -3.86
CA PRO A 425 14.90 -14.61 -2.87
C PRO A 425 13.58 -14.09 -2.28
N ILE A 426 13.64 -13.68 -1.01
CA ILE A 426 12.70 -12.74 -0.39
C ILE A 426 13.40 -11.38 -0.32
N LYS A 427 13.01 -10.45 -1.20
CA LYS A 427 13.41 -9.03 -1.15
C LYS A 427 12.48 -8.30 -0.17
N LYS A 428 13.02 -7.67 0.88
CA LYS A 428 12.24 -6.92 1.88
C LYS A 428 12.92 -5.60 2.24
N GLN A 429 12.14 -4.52 2.37
CA GLN A 429 12.57 -3.32 3.09
C GLN A 429 12.38 -3.54 4.60
N LEU A 430 13.37 -3.19 5.42
CA LEU A 430 13.24 -3.27 6.87
C LEU A 430 12.20 -2.26 7.36
N MET A 431 11.24 -2.73 8.16
CA MET A 431 10.29 -1.87 8.88
C MET A 431 10.80 -1.61 10.31
N SER A 432 10.12 -0.74 11.05
CA SER A 432 10.45 -0.42 12.45
C SER A 432 10.61 -1.69 13.31
N SER A 433 9.71 -2.66 13.14
CA SER A 433 9.75 -3.96 13.81
C SER A 433 11.03 -4.77 13.57
N ASP A 434 11.72 -4.57 12.45
CA ASP A 434 12.91 -5.34 12.10
C ASP A 434 14.19 -4.77 12.74
N VAL A 435 14.26 -3.47 13.00
CA VAL A 435 15.48 -2.80 13.49
C VAL A 435 15.34 -2.16 14.88
N ASP A 436 14.12 -1.86 15.34
CA ASP A 436 13.91 -1.18 16.61
C ASP A 436 14.20 -2.10 17.79
N LYS A 437 14.94 -1.58 18.78
CA LYS A 437 15.58 -2.34 19.87
C LYS A 437 14.64 -3.25 20.68
N ASP A 438 13.35 -2.96 20.68
CA ASP A 438 12.29 -3.63 21.45
C ASP A 438 11.62 -4.78 20.67
N GLN A 439 11.68 -4.77 19.33
CA GLN A 439 11.06 -5.80 18.49
C GLN A 439 12.02 -6.45 17.48
N CYS A 440 13.25 -5.95 17.36
CA CYS A 440 14.30 -6.33 16.40
C CYS A 440 14.39 -7.83 16.14
N ARG A 441 13.60 -8.28 15.16
CA ARG A 441 13.54 -9.62 14.59
C ARG A 441 13.20 -9.43 13.12
N LEU A 442 13.83 -10.16 12.21
CA LEU A 442 13.44 -10.04 10.82
C LEU A 442 12.11 -10.75 10.62
N MET A 443 11.05 -10.01 10.31
CA MET A 443 9.73 -10.56 9.97
C MET A 443 9.65 -10.81 8.47
N LEU A 444 9.37 -12.05 8.05
CA LEU A 444 9.23 -12.41 6.64
C LEU A 444 7.75 -12.58 6.25
N SER A 445 7.45 -12.50 4.95
CA SER A 445 6.12 -12.80 4.41
C SER A 445 5.75 -14.26 4.66
N LYS A 446 4.52 -14.50 5.12
CA LYS A 446 3.98 -15.86 5.38
C LYS A 446 3.88 -16.63 4.06
N GLU A 447 3.37 -15.94 3.05
CA GLU A 447 3.13 -16.40 1.70
C GLU A 447 4.45 -16.75 1.01
N GLN A 448 5.41 -15.81 0.97
CA GLN A 448 6.69 -16.02 0.30
C GLN A 448 7.56 -17.06 1.03
N VAL A 449 7.51 -17.15 2.36
CA VAL A 449 8.21 -18.22 3.09
C VAL A 449 7.59 -19.58 2.79
N LYS A 450 6.25 -19.69 2.77
CA LYS A 450 5.55 -20.93 2.41
C LYS A 450 5.91 -21.40 0.99
N GLU A 451 5.94 -20.48 0.03
CA GLU A 451 6.26 -20.77 -1.38
C GLU A 451 7.76 -21.08 -1.58
N LYS A 452 8.66 -20.25 -1.03
CA LYS A 452 10.07 -20.23 -1.43
C LYS A 452 11.00 -20.97 -0.47
N MET A 453 10.69 -20.97 0.83
CA MET A 453 11.60 -21.45 1.88
C MET A 453 11.17 -22.77 2.49
N LEU A 454 9.89 -22.94 2.89
CA LEU A 454 9.45 -24.19 3.52
C LEU A 454 9.74 -25.48 2.72
N PRO A 455 9.77 -25.51 1.37
CA PRO A 455 10.18 -26.70 0.61
C PRO A 455 11.63 -27.18 0.84
N PHE A 456 12.47 -26.40 1.53
CA PHE A 456 13.84 -26.79 1.87
C PHE A 456 13.95 -27.50 3.23
N LEU A 457 12.94 -27.42 4.10
CA LEU A 457 12.96 -28.05 5.44
C LEU A 457 12.72 -29.57 5.35
N ASP A 458 13.41 -30.32 6.20
CA ASP A 458 13.22 -31.77 6.33
C ASP A 458 12.12 -32.07 7.38
N GLU A 459 11.55 -33.27 7.38
CA GLU A 459 10.46 -33.66 8.29
C GLU A 459 10.79 -33.52 9.79
N SER A 460 12.08 -33.54 10.14
CA SER A 460 12.59 -33.34 11.51
C SER A 460 12.69 -31.88 11.94
N GLU A 461 12.67 -30.93 10.99
CA GLU A 461 12.95 -29.51 11.19
C GLU A 461 11.64 -28.72 11.33
N ASP A 462 11.05 -28.73 12.54
CA ASP A 462 9.79 -28.05 12.82
C ASP A 462 10.00 -26.54 13.10
N PRO A 463 9.64 -25.63 12.16
CA PRO A 463 9.82 -24.18 12.36
C PRO A 463 8.86 -23.60 13.40
N VAL A 464 7.82 -24.33 13.84
CA VAL A 464 6.94 -23.90 14.93
C VAL A 464 7.63 -24.08 16.29
N LYS A 465 8.40 -25.16 16.45
CA LYS A 465 9.32 -25.33 17.59
C LYS A 465 10.48 -24.33 17.47
N GLY A 466 11.00 -24.19 16.26
CA GLY A 466 12.01 -23.22 15.85
C GLY A 466 13.36 -23.90 15.59
N VAL A 467 13.86 -23.77 14.36
CA VAL A 467 15.08 -24.41 13.87
C VAL A 467 16.26 -23.50 14.15
N ASP A 468 17.34 -24.03 14.74
CA ASP A 468 18.61 -23.32 14.87
C ASP A 468 19.33 -23.29 13.52
N VAL A 469 19.74 -22.11 13.08
CA VAL A 469 20.22 -21.85 11.71
C VAL A 469 21.40 -20.88 11.72
N SER A 470 22.40 -21.19 10.92
CA SER A 470 23.52 -20.30 10.64
C SER A 470 23.12 -19.28 9.58
N VAL A 471 23.28 -18.00 9.87
CA VAL A 471 22.90 -16.89 8.98
C VAL A 471 24.15 -16.14 8.54
N TYR A 472 24.42 -16.16 7.24
CA TYR A 472 25.60 -15.59 6.61
C TYR A 472 25.31 -14.15 6.20
N GLY A 473 26.09 -13.22 6.75
CA GLY A 473 26.06 -11.81 6.41
C GLY A 473 26.89 -11.48 5.16
N PRO A 474 26.75 -10.26 4.61
CA PRO A 474 27.35 -9.82 3.35
C PRO A 474 28.88 -9.90 3.29
N ASP A 475 29.55 -9.90 4.45
CA ASP A 475 31.00 -10.02 4.62
C ASP A 475 31.46 -11.45 4.93
N GLY A 476 30.56 -12.44 4.80
CA GLY A 476 30.80 -13.83 5.15
C GLY A 476 30.71 -14.16 6.64
N THR A 477 30.40 -13.18 7.51
CA THR A 477 30.24 -13.44 8.96
C THR A 477 29.04 -14.34 9.22
N VAL A 478 29.19 -15.29 10.15
CA VAL A 478 28.15 -16.26 10.51
C VAL A 478 27.53 -15.88 11.84
N HIS A 479 26.22 -15.68 11.83
CA HIS A 479 25.42 -15.38 13.00
C HIS A 479 24.47 -16.55 13.27
N GLU A 480 24.59 -17.17 14.44
CA GLU A 480 23.64 -18.18 14.89
C GLU A 480 22.30 -17.53 15.24
N MET A 481 21.25 -17.96 14.57
CA MET A 481 19.89 -17.47 14.74
C MET A 481 18.91 -18.63 14.93
N LYS A 482 17.67 -18.29 15.27
CA LYS A 482 16.55 -19.25 15.23
C LYS A 482 15.56 -18.81 14.17
N PHE A 483 15.29 -19.68 13.20
CA PHE A 483 14.18 -19.51 12.28
C PHE A 483 12.91 -20.07 12.93
N LYS A 484 11.86 -19.23 13.02
CA LYS A 484 10.64 -19.61 13.74
C LYS A 484 9.37 -19.06 13.11
N ILE A 485 8.38 -19.91 12.88
CA ILE A 485 6.99 -19.52 12.62
C ILE A 485 6.28 -19.39 13.96
N TRP A 486 5.75 -18.20 14.25
CA TRP A 486 5.10 -17.94 15.52
C TRP A 486 3.70 -18.58 15.58
N ASN A 487 3.41 -19.31 16.67
CA ASN A 487 2.17 -20.08 16.84
C ASN A 487 0.89 -19.25 16.68
N GLY A 488 0.94 -17.96 17.05
CA GLY A 488 -0.13 -16.98 16.83
C GLY A 488 -0.24 -16.63 15.35
N ASP A 489 0.02 -15.38 14.99
CA ASP A 489 -0.16 -14.82 13.64
C ASP A 489 0.42 -15.62 12.44
N LYS A 490 1.22 -16.66 12.69
CA LYS A 490 1.96 -17.50 11.74
C LYS A 490 3.07 -16.75 11.02
N THR A 491 3.53 -15.62 11.56
CA THR A 491 4.62 -14.87 10.94
C THR A 491 5.94 -15.63 11.10
N PRO A 492 6.64 -15.95 10.01
CA PRO A 492 8.00 -16.46 10.05
C PRO A 492 8.98 -15.34 10.43
N VAL A 493 9.92 -15.65 11.30
CA VAL A 493 10.94 -14.69 11.73
C VAL A 493 12.33 -15.32 11.85
N LEU A 494 13.37 -14.52 11.62
CA LEU A 494 14.70 -14.79 12.17
C LEU A 494 14.88 -13.99 13.47
N THR A 495 15.30 -14.69 14.52
CA THR A 495 15.40 -14.17 15.89
C THR A 495 16.66 -14.68 16.59
N SER A 496 16.87 -14.27 17.84
CA SER A 496 17.99 -14.62 18.73
C SER A 496 19.35 -14.03 18.35
N GLY A 497 19.78 -14.12 17.09
CA GLY A 497 20.98 -13.44 16.58
C GLY A 497 20.71 -12.17 15.77
N TRP A 498 19.47 -11.95 15.32
CA TRP A 498 19.12 -10.86 14.39
C TRP A 498 19.47 -9.45 14.90
N LYS A 499 19.34 -9.19 16.20
CA LYS A 499 19.71 -7.88 16.79
C LYS A 499 21.20 -7.61 16.73
N GLN A 500 22.03 -8.66 16.82
CA GLN A 500 23.47 -8.57 16.66
C GLN A 500 23.81 -8.33 15.19
N PHE A 501 23.21 -9.11 14.28
CA PHE A 501 23.31 -8.92 12.83
C PHE A 501 22.96 -7.48 12.39
N VAL A 502 21.87 -6.90 12.90
CA VAL A 502 21.47 -5.51 12.65
C VAL A 502 22.51 -4.50 13.13
N ALA A 503 23.15 -4.75 14.28
CA ALA A 503 24.17 -3.87 14.82
C ALA A 503 25.47 -3.95 14.00
N ASP A 504 25.94 -5.16 13.70
CA ASP A 504 27.18 -5.41 12.97
C ASP A 504 27.09 -4.93 11.51
N ASN A 505 25.92 -5.10 10.88
CA ASN A 505 25.65 -4.67 9.51
C ASN A 505 25.06 -3.25 9.40
N GLY A 506 24.97 -2.50 10.52
CA GLY A 506 24.54 -1.10 10.56
C GLY A 506 23.13 -0.82 10.01
N LEU A 507 22.20 -1.79 10.12
CA LEU A 507 20.91 -1.76 9.44
C LEU A 507 19.91 -0.79 10.08
N VAL A 508 19.23 0.01 9.27
CA VAL A 508 18.18 0.96 9.69
C VAL A 508 16.96 0.94 8.76
N MET A 509 15.77 1.14 9.32
CA MET A 509 14.46 1.06 8.65
C MET A 509 14.39 1.88 7.35
N THR A 510 14.96 3.08 7.37
CA THR A 510 14.67 4.09 6.35
C THR A 510 15.46 3.93 5.05
N SER A 511 16.51 3.11 5.03
CA SER A 511 17.46 3.02 3.91
C SER A 511 17.98 1.62 3.62
N ASN A 512 17.67 0.61 4.45
CA ASN A 512 18.12 -0.76 4.23
C ASN A 512 17.01 -1.64 3.67
N PHE A 513 17.32 -2.18 2.50
CA PHE A 513 16.66 -3.32 1.90
C PHE A 513 17.53 -4.53 2.19
N ILE A 514 16.91 -5.69 2.34
CA ILE A 514 17.62 -6.96 2.41
C ILE A 514 17.08 -7.91 1.36
N THR A 515 17.94 -8.80 0.90
CA THR A 515 17.56 -9.96 0.11
C THR A 515 17.94 -11.21 0.91
N VAL A 516 16.97 -12.08 1.12
CA VAL A 516 17.09 -13.24 2.01
C VAL A 516 16.90 -14.51 1.18
N TRP A 517 17.84 -15.43 1.29
CA TRP A 517 17.79 -16.77 0.73
C TRP A 517 17.89 -17.81 1.85
N MET A 518 17.30 -18.98 1.65
CA MET A 518 17.48 -20.15 2.49
C MET A 518 18.08 -21.29 1.68
N PHE A 519 18.94 -22.10 2.31
CA PHE A 519 19.65 -23.20 1.65
C PHE A 519 20.06 -24.28 2.68
N ARG A 520 20.54 -25.43 2.19
CA ARG A 520 21.19 -26.46 3.04
C ARG A 520 22.71 -26.41 2.90
N HIS A 521 23.41 -26.37 4.03
CA HIS A 521 24.86 -26.44 4.04
C HIS A 521 25.37 -27.79 3.48
N ILE A 522 26.34 -27.78 2.57
CA ILE A 522 26.74 -28.99 1.83
C ILE A 522 27.26 -30.14 2.73
N LYS A 523 28.04 -29.81 3.77
CA LYS A 523 28.64 -30.80 4.70
C LYS A 523 27.70 -31.22 5.84
N THR A 524 27.24 -30.27 6.65
CA THR A 524 26.39 -30.54 7.84
C THR A 524 24.93 -30.84 7.51
N ARG A 525 24.47 -30.50 6.29
CA ARG A 525 23.07 -30.54 5.83
C ARG A 525 22.10 -29.61 6.56
N ASN A 526 22.51 -28.96 7.66
CA ASN A 526 21.73 -27.97 8.38
C ASN A 526 21.18 -26.86 7.47
N ILE A 527 19.99 -26.36 7.80
CA ILE A 527 19.41 -25.16 7.19
C ILE A 527 20.26 -23.92 7.55
N CYS A 528 20.49 -23.10 6.55
CA CYS A 528 21.22 -21.85 6.65
C CYS A 528 20.50 -20.76 5.85
N PHE A 529 20.77 -19.50 6.20
CA PHE A 529 20.28 -18.34 5.45
C PHE A 529 21.44 -17.51 4.93
N ALA A 530 21.27 -16.93 3.74
CA ALA A 530 22.14 -15.87 3.23
C ALA A 530 21.35 -14.56 3.25
N ILE A 531 21.97 -13.47 3.73
CA ILE A 531 21.33 -12.15 3.79
C ILE A 531 22.27 -11.10 3.21
N ALA A 532 21.97 -10.67 1.99
CA ALA A 532 22.57 -9.46 1.42
C ALA A 532 21.85 -8.24 1.99
N ASN A 533 22.60 -7.23 2.44
CA ASN A 533 22.07 -5.90 2.70
C ASN A 533 22.28 -4.99 1.49
N ASN A 534 21.28 -4.19 1.19
CA ASN A 534 21.36 -3.09 0.24
C ASN A 534 20.98 -1.84 1.00
N SER A 535 21.98 -1.12 1.49
CA SER A 535 21.79 0.27 1.91
C SER A 535 21.79 1.15 0.66
N PHE A 536 20.92 2.15 0.61
CA PHE A 536 21.13 3.31 -0.24
C PHE A 536 21.82 4.39 0.63
N PRO A 537 23.17 4.46 0.64
CA PRO A 537 23.87 5.38 1.51
C PRO A 537 23.66 6.82 1.03
N LEU A 538 22.78 7.55 1.73
CA LEU A 538 22.94 9.00 1.81
C LEU A 538 24.24 9.23 2.58
N LYS A 539 25.24 9.82 1.92
CA LYS A 539 26.53 10.17 2.53
C LYS A 539 26.29 10.85 3.89
N LYS A 540 26.72 10.20 4.97
CA LYS A 540 26.99 10.90 6.22
C LYS A 540 28.05 11.95 5.91
N LYS A 541 27.74 13.23 6.07
CA LYS A 541 28.80 14.25 6.11
C LYS A 541 29.78 13.84 7.20
N SER A 542 31.06 13.71 6.85
CA SER A 542 32.09 13.64 7.87
C SER A 542 32.01 14.92 8.69
N SER A 543 32.09 14.79 10.01
CA SER A 543 32.10 15.93 10.91
C SER A 543 33.38 16.74 10.72
N ARG A 544 33.23 17.98 10.26
CA ARG A 544 34.16 19.09 10.44
C ARG A 544 33.37 20.26 11.00
#